data_AF-A0A7C1NQ60-F1
#
_entry.id   AF-A0A7C1NQ60-F1
#
_cell.length_a   1.000
_cell.length_b   1.000
_cell.length_c   1.000
_cell.angle_alpha   90.00
_cell.angle_beta   90.00
_cell.angle_gamma   90.00
#
_symmetry.space_group_name_H-M   'P 1'
#
loop_
_entity.id
_entity.type
_entity.pdbx_description
1 polymer ?
#
loop_
_entity_poly.entity_id
_entity_poly.type
_entity_poly.pdbx_seq_one_letter_code
_entity_poly.pdbx_strand_id
1 'polypeptide(L)'
;MIGYYYYTTKIRPYLTETEKSSYAFGFLTALAVLMFGLFILRPIITSSYDAYLELQSAVNYSSALSEKLTSLNQAKANFANISSRLGQIENAVPNKRHRRR
;
A
#
# COMPACT_ATOMS: atom_id res chain seq x y z
N MET A 1 -58.14 -24.16 1.79
CA MET A 1 -58.02 -23.94 3.24
C MET A 1 -56.69 -24.41 3.87
N ILE A 2 -55.94 -25.34 3.26
CA ILE A 2 -54.69 -25.89 3.82
C ILE A 2 -53.62 -24.81 4.08
N GLY A 3 -53.45 -23.85 3.16
CA GLY A 3 -52.48 -22.77 3.32
C GLY A 3 -52.80 -21.80 4.48
N TYR A 4 -54.08 -21.54 4.75
CA TYR A 4 -54.49 -20.69 5.88
C TYR A 4 -54.23 -21.39 7.21
N TYR A 5 -54.53 -22.69 7.29
CA TYR A 5 -54.25 -23.49 8.48
C TYR A 5 -52.74 -23.62 8.75
N TYR A 6 -51.95 -23.79 7.69
CA TYR A 6 -50.49 -23.81 7.80
C TYR A 6 -49.93 -22.46 8.28
N TYR A 7 -50.43 -21.36 7.74
CA TYR A 7 -50.04 -20.01 8.16
C TYR A 7 -50.34 -19.76 9.64
N THR A 8 -51.54 -20.09 10.11
CA THR A 8 -51.95 -19.84 11.50
C THR A 8 -51.21 -20.72 12.50
N THR A 9 -50.84 -21.94 12.14
CA THR A 9 -50.19 -22.89 13.06
C THR A 9 -48.66 -22.84 13.02
N LYS A 10 -48.05 -22.53 11.87
CA LYS A 10 -46.59 -22.60 11.69
C LYS A 10 -45.91 -21.24 11.52
N ILE A 11 -46.60 -20.22 11.01
CA ILE A 11 -45.97 -18.94 10.66
C ILE A 11 -46.37 -17.83 11.64
N ARG A 12 -47.68 -17.67 11.86
CA ARG A 12 -48.25 -16.64 12.75
C ARG A 12 -47.66 -16.62 14.18
N PRO A 13 -47.38 -17.76 14.85
CA PRO A 13 -46.83 -17.75 16.20
C PRO A 13 -45.49 -17.00 16.31
N TYR A 14 -44.65 -17.05 15.28
CA TYR A 14 -43.38 -16.32 15.23
C TYR A 14 -43.53 -14.82 14.94
N LEU A 15 -44.75 -14.34 14.70
CA LEU A 15 -45.06 -12.94 14.46
C LEU A 15 -45.88 -12.35 15.62
N THR A 16 -46.72 -13.15 16.29
CA THR A 16 -47.69 -12.67 17.27
C THR A 16 -47.48 -13.15 18.70
N GLU A 17 -46.85 -14.31 18.93
CA GLU A 17 -46.53 -14.76 20.29
C GLU A 17 -45.23 -14.10 20.75
N THR A 18 -45.27 -13.38 21.86
CA THR A 18 -44.16 -12.54 22.35
C THR A 18 -42.85 -13.32 22.55
N GLU A 19 -42.90 -14.55 23.03
CA GLU A 19 -41.70 -15.38 23.21
C GLU A 19 -41.09 -15.80 21.85
N LYS A 20 -41.88 -16.43 20.97
CA LYS A 20 -41.39 -16.95 19.68
C LYS A 20 -41.02 -15.84 18.70
N SER A 21 -41.74 -14.72 18.74
CA SER A 21 -41.45 -13.52 17.95
C SER A 21 -40.10 -12.92 18.33
N SER A 22 -39.78 -12.84 19.63
CA SER A 22 -38.48 -12.33 20.10
C SER A 22 -37.30 -13.15 19.56
N TYR A 23 -37.40 -14.49 19.54
CA TYR A 23 -36.37 -15.35 18.95
C TYR A 23 -36.26 -15.18 17.43
N ALA A 24 -37.39 -15.07 16.72
CA ALA A 24 -37.39 -14.84 15.28
C ALA A 24 -36.74 -13.49 14.92
N PHE A 25 -37.04 -12.43 15.67
CA PHE A 25 -36.40 -11.12 15.55
C PHE A 25 -34.91 -11.16 15.87
N GLY A 26 -34.51 -11.83 16.95
CA GLY A 26 -33.10 -12.00 17.31
C GLY A 26 -32.31 -12.76 16.24
N PHE A 27 -32.89 -13.82 15.68
CA PHE A 27 -32.28 -14.58 14.59
C PHE A 27 -32.17 -13.73 13.31
N LEU A 28 -33.23 -13.01 12.93
CA LEU A 28 -33.22 -12.14 11.74
C LEU A 28 -32.21 -11.00 11.85
N THR A 29 -32.10 -10.39 13.03
CA THR A 29 -31.11 -9.33 13.28
C THR A 29 -29.69 -9.90 13.28
N ALA A 30 -29.45 -11.05 13.91
CA ALA A 30 -28.16 -11.72 13.85
C ALA A 30 -27.77 -12.09 12.41
N LEU A 31 -28.71 -12.62 11.62
CA LEU A 31 -28.52 -12.94 10.21
C LEU A 31 -28.19 -11.69 9.40
N ALA A 32 -28.92 -10.60 9.62
CA ALA A 32 -28.65 -9.32 8.97
C ALA A 32 -27.26 -8.78 9.34
N VAL A 33 -26.88 -8.79 10.62
CA VAL A 33 -25.54 -8.37 11.06
C VAL A 33 -24.45 -9.27 10.47
N LEU A 34 -24.68 -10.57 10.33
CA LEU A 34 -23.73 -11.48 9.67
C LEU A 34 -23.58 -11.16 8.18
N MET A 35 -24.71 -10.98 7.49
CA MET A 35 -24.73 -10.66 6.06
C MET A 35 -24.08 -9.31 5.80
N PHE A 36 -24.44 -8.25 6.54
CA PHE A 36 -23.88 -6.92 6.34
C PHE A 36 -22.48 -6.75 6.94
N GLY A 37 -22.16 -7.42 8.04
CA GLY A 37 -20.86 -7.36 8.71
C GLY A 37 -19.74 -7.94 7.86
N LEU A 38 -20.00 -9.03 7.12
CA LEU A 38 -19.04 -9.59 6.18
C LEU A 38 -18.76 -8.67 4.98
N PHE A 39 -19.72 -7.84 4.58
CA PHE A 39 -19.53 -6.87 3.49
C PHE A 39 -18.56 -5.75 3.87
N ILE A 40 -18.47 -5.37 5.14
CA ILE A 40 -17.56 -4.31 5.62
C ILE A 40 -16.11 -4.79 5.69
N LEU A 41 -15.89 -6.09 5.90
CA LEU A 41 -14.54 -6.66 6.03
C LEU A 41 -13.75 -6.64 4.71
N ARG A 42 -14.41 -6.86 3.57
CA ARG A 42 -13.75 -6.90 2.25
C ARG A 42 -12.94 -5.64 1.92
N PRO A 43 -13.49 -4.41 1.96
CA PRO A 43 -12.73 -3.20 1.63
C PRO A 43 -11.57 -2.93 2.59
N ILE A 44 -11.69 -3.33 3.86
CA ILE A 44 -10.63 -3.17 4.87
C ILE A 44 -9.43 -4.08 4.53
N ILE A 45 -9.70 -5.34 4.16
CA ILE A 45 -8.65 -6.30 3.80
C ILE A 45 -7.90 -5.83 2.54
N THR A 46 -8.62 -5.37 1.51
CA THR A 46 -7.98 -4.90 0.27
C THR A 46 -7.15 -3.64 0.51
N SER A 47 -7.70 -2.66 1.23
CA SER A 47 -6.97 -1.42 1.55
C SER A 47 -5.70 -1.67 2.37
N SER A 48 -5.75 -2.60 3.32
CA SER A 48 -4.58 -2.95 4.14
C SER A 48 -3.50 -3.64 3.31
N TYR A 49 -3.91 -4.51 2.37
CA TYR A 49 -3.00 -5.20 1.48
C TYR A 49 -2.32 -4.24 0.49
N ASP A 50 -3.09 -3.33 -0.10
CA ASP A 50 -2.56 -2.32 -1.01
C ASP A 50 -1.58 -1.37 -0.29
N ALA A 51 -1.92 -0.93 0.93
CA ALA A 51 -1.04 -0.12 1.75
C ALA A 51 0.28 -0.84 2.12
N TYR A 52 0.21 -2.15 2.37
CA TYR A 52 1.41 -2.96 2.63
C TYR A 52 2.31 -3.05 1.39
N LEU A 53 1.73 -3.31 0.21
CA LEU A 53 2.47 -3.33 -1.05
C LEU A 53 3.08 -1.97 -1.37
N GLU A 54 2.33 -0.89 -1.15
CA GLU A 54 2.82 0.48 -1.34
C GLU A 54 4.00 0.79 -0.42
N LEU A 55 3.92 0.42 0.86
CA LEU A 55 5.02 0.57 1.81
C LEU A 55 6.28 -0.19 1.35
N GLN A 56 6.12 -1.44 0.92
CA GLN A 56 7.24 -2.24 0.44
C GLN A 56 7.87 -1.65 -0.83
N SER A 57 7.04 -1.14 -1.75
CA SER A 57 7.51 -0.46 -2.96
C SER A 57 8.27 0.83 -2.63
N ALA A 58 7.81 1.61 -1.64
CA ALA A 58 8.45 2.84 -1.20
C ALA A 58 9.82 2.57 -0.57
N VAL A 59 9.95 1.51 0.23
CA VAL A 59 11.24 1.07 0.79
C VAL A 59 12.22 0.74 -0.33
N ASN A 60 11.80 -0.08 -1.30
CA ASN A 60 12.65 -0.44 -2.45
C ASN A 60 13.07 0.78 -3.26
N TYR A 61 12.14 1.70 -3.50
CA TYR A 61 12.41 2.95 -4.21
C TYR A 61 13.41 3.84 -3.46
N SER A 62 13.24 3.98 -2.14
CA SER A 62 14.16 4.76 -1.31
C SER A 62 15.58 4.18 -1.29
N SER A 63 15.71 2.85 -1.28
CA SER A 63 16.98 2.16 -1.35
C SER A 63 17.69 2.41 -2.69
N ALA A 64 16.96 2.25 -3.80
CA ALA A 64 17.49 2.53 -5.15
C ALA A 64 17.89 4.01 -5.32
N LEU A 65 17.14 4.94 -4.72
CA LEU A 65 17.48 6.37 -4.76
C LEU A 65 18.74 6.66 -3.94
N SER A 66 18.91 6.03 -2.78
CA SER A 66 20.11 6.15 -1.94
C SER A 66 21.36 5.65 -2.66
N GLU A 67 21.26 4.53 -3.39
CA GLU A 67 22.35 3.99 -4.20
C GLU A 67 22.74 4.94 -5.34
N LYS A 68 21.74 5.52 -6.03
CA LYS A 68 21.96 6.55 -7.06
C LYS A 68 22.61 7.81 -6.51
N LEU A 69 22.20 8.27 -5.32
CA LEU A 69 22.83 9.42 -4.66
C LEU A 69 24.28 9.13 -4.28
N THR A 70 24.55 7.92 -3.80
CA THR A 70 25.90 7.50 -3.42
C THR A 70 26.83 7.45 -4.64
N SER A 71 26.38 6.84 -5.73
CA SER A 71 27.14 6.80 -6.99
C SER A 71 27.35 8.20 -7.60
N LEU A 72 26.36 9.08 -7.53
CA LEU A 72 26.50 10.48 -7.97
C LEU A 72 27.55 11.23 -7.14
N ASN A 73 27.53 11.06 -5.81
CA ASN A 73 28.51 11.68 -4.93
C ASN A 73 29.92 11.16 -5.19
N GLN A 74 30.07 9.86 -5.44
CA GLN A 74 31.36 9.27 -5.85
C GLN A 74 31.82 9.81 -7.21
N ALA A 75 30.93 9.92 -8.19
CA ALA A 75 31.25 10.50 -9.49
C ALA A 75 31.70 11.97 -9.37
N LYS A 76 31.03 12.76 -8.52
CA LYS A 76 31.43 14.14 -8.21
C LYS A 76 32.81 14.22 -7.56
N ALA A 77 33.10 13.34 -6.59
CA ALA A 77 34.41 13.28 -5.94
C ALA A 77 35.52 12.88 -6.93
N ASN A 78 35.25 11.89 -7.79
CA ASN A 78 36.17 11.46 -8.84
C ASN A 78 36.43 12.59 -9.84
N PHE A 79 35.40 13.31 -10.26
CA PHE A 79 35.56 14.47 -11.14
C PHE A 79 36.38 15.60 -10.50
N ALA A 80 36.16 15.90 -9.22
CA ALA A 80 36.97 16.88 -8.48
C ALA A 80 38.45 16.46 -8.38
N ASN A 81 38.71 15.17 -8.15
CA ASN A 81 40.06 14.64 -8.12
C ASN A 81 40.74 14.69 -9.50
N ILE A 82 40.02 14.31 -10.57
CA ILE A 82 40.56 14.32 -11.94
C ILE A 82 40.82 15.75 -12.40
N SER A 83 39.90 16.68 -12.17
CA SER A 83 40.08 18.10 -12.54
C SER A 83 41.27 18.74 -11.83
N SER A 84 41.47 18.46 -10.55
CA SER A 84 42.66 18.89 -9.80
C SER A 84 43.96 18.34 -10.42
N ARG A 85 43.99 17.05 -10.76
CA ARG A 85 45.14 16.42 -11.43
C ARG A 85 45.37 16.99 -12.84
N LEU A 86 44.30 17.29 -13.59
CA LEU A 86 44.39 17.88 -14.91
C LEU A 86 45.05 19.27 -14.85
N GLY A 87 44.63 20.11 -13.90
CA GLY A 87 45.26 21.43 -13.69
C GLY A 87 46.72 21.34 -13.28
N GLN A 88 47.12 20.32 -12.51
CA GLN A 88 48.53 20.08 -12.19
C GLN A 88 49.33 19.63 -13.42
N ILE A 89 48.77 18.76 -14.25
CA ILE A 89 49.39 18.32 -15.50
C ILE A 89 49.52 19.49 -16.48
N GLU A 90 48.49 20.32 -16.62
CA GLU A 90 48.48 21.48 -17.51
C GLU A 90 49.52 22.53 -17.09
N ASN A 91 49.73 22.73 -15.79
CA ASN A 91 50.80 23.57 -15.25
C ASN A 91 52.20 22.93 -15.37
N ALA A 92 52.29 21.60 -15.37
CA ALA A 92 53.55 20.87 -15.49
C ALA A 92 54.01 20.66 -16.94
N VAL A 93 53.11 20.82 -17.92
CA VAL A 93 53.48 20.81 -19.34
C VAL A 93 54.18 22.14 -19.67
N PRO A 94 55.49 22.13 -19.98
CA PRO A 94 56.18 23.36 -20.33
C PRO A 94 55.56 23.89 -21.62
N ASN A 95 55.08 25.13 -21.58
CA ASN A 95 54.47 25.80 -22.72
C ASN A 95 55.54 25.97 -23.82
N LYS A 96 55.69 24.97 -24.70
CA LYS A 96 56.62 24.94 -25.84
C LYS A 96 56.18 25.91 -26.95
N ARG A 97 55.75 27.12 -26.60
CA ARG A 97 55.51 28.23 -27.55
C ARG A 97 56.46 29.42 -27.39
N HIS A 98 57.40 29.41 -26.44
CA HIS A 98 58.39 30.49 -26.30
C HIS A 98 59.85 30.02 -26.33
N ARG A 99 60.21 29.21 -27.33
CA ARG A 99 61.63 28.99 -27.63
C ARG A 99 61.91 28.77 -29.11
N ARG A 100 61.44 29.66 -29.98
CA ARG A 100 62.10 29.92 -31.27
C ARG A 100 61.94 31.39 -31.65
N ARG A 101 63.07 32.08 -31.49
CA ARG A 101 63.52 33.34 -32.12
C ARG A 101 62.89 34.62 -31.57
#